data_AF-A0A941L152-F1
#
_entry.id   AF-A0A941L152-F1
#
_cell.length_a   1.000
_cell.length_b   1.000
_cell.length_c   1.000
_cell.angle_alpha   90.00
_cell.angle_beta   90.00
_cell.angle_gamma   90.00
#
_symmetry.space_group_name_H-M   'P 1'
#
loop_
_entity.id
_entity.type
_entity.pdbx_description
1 polymer ?
#
loop_
_entity_poly.entity_id
_entity_poly.type
_entity_poly.pdbx_seq_one_letter_code
_entity_poly.pdbx_strand_id
1 'polypeptide(L)'
;MMKLHLLMFSALLSHNVVVFADDNHATMMHHQHSMEMPEAPLSESPLSQAPLTEAGNDAFGTIQEVIARLNSNPDTDWSKVDIEALREHLVDMNDMTLNVEVISQKAVQQGLMAIVKPTTARSAAALERVFSAHPAQLKRATGWDMQVVKTGDRYMLTTTTANPGEVNKIRGLGYIGLMASGSHHQQHHWSMATGENPHAGHQ
;
A
#
# COMPACT_ATOMS: atom_id res chain seq x y z
N MET A 1 -27.71 -56.62 -30.89
CA MET A 1 -28.11 -55.76 -29.76
C MET A 1 -27.11 -54.64 -29.63
N MET A 2 -27.50 -53.40 -29.94
CA MET A 2 -26.62 -52.22 -29.99
C MET A 2 -26.84 -51.41 -28.70
N LYS A 3 -25.78 -51.17 -27.91
CA LYS A 3 -25.82 -50.35 -26.68
C LYS A 3 -25.47 -48.90 -27.02
N LEU A 4 -26.47 -48.02 -26.92
CA LEU A 4 -26.33 -46.57 -27.03
C LEU A 4 -25.73 -46.01 -25.71
N HIS A 5 -24.59 -45.34 -25.77
CA HIS A 5 -24.05 -44.57 -24.64
C HIS A 5 -24.36 -43.09 -24.86
N LEU A 6 -25.14 -42.51 -23.95
CA LEU A 6 -25.50 -41.10 -23.94
C LEU A 6 -24.46 -40.34 -23.10
N LEU A 7 -23.72 -39.42 -23.72
CA LEU A 7 -22.83 -38.48 -23.03
C LEU A 7 -23.65 -37.24 -22.63
N MET A 8 -23.77 -37.00 -21.32
CA MET A 8 -24.32 -35.76 -20.76
C MET A 8 -23.22 -34.72 -20.66
N PHE A 9 -23.36 -33.62 -21.39
CA PHE A 9 -22.55 -32.41 -21.23
C PHE A 9 -23.23 -31.51 -20.19
N SER A 10 -22.57 -31.26 -19.05
CA SER A 10 -23.04 -30.29 -18.06
C SER A 10 -22.36 -28.96 -18.32
N ALA A 11 -23.13 -27.96 -18.76
CA ALA A 11 -22.66 -26.58 -18.89
C ALA A 11 -22.85 -25.87 -17.55
N LEU A 12 -21.75 -25.51 -16.87
CA LEU A 12 -21.81 -24.59 -15.72
C LEU A 12 -22.01 -23.16 -16.23
N LEU A 13 -23.18 -22.57 -15.97
CA LEU A 13 -23.41 -21.14 -16.11
C LEU A 13 -22.89 -20.41 -14.88
N SER A 14 -21.79 -19.67 -15.02
CA SER A 14 -21.35 -18.66 -14.04
C SER A 14 -22.30 -17.47 -14.10
N HIS A 15 -23.03 -17.20 -13.00
CA HIS A 15 -23.84 -16.01 -12.87
C HIS A 15 -22.95 -14.88 -12.32
N ASN A 16 -22.73 -13.84 -13.11
CA ASN A 16 -22.15 -12.59 -12.62
C ASN A 16 -23.22 -11.86 -11.80
N VAL A 17 -23.06 -11.83 -10.48
CA VAL A 17 -23.91 -11.00 -9.62
C VAL A 17 -23.35 -9.60 -9.65
N VAL A 18 -24.03 -8.70 -10.35
CA VAL A 18 -23.78 -7.26 -10.24
C VAL A 18 -24.60 -6.75 -9.07
N VAL A 19 -23.93 -6.27 -8.02
CA VAL A 19 -24.57 -5.63 -6.87
C VAL A 19 -24.55 -4.12 -7.11
N PHE A 20 -25.73 -3.51 -7.12
CA PHE A 20 -25.87 -2.06 -7.03
C PHE A 20 -26.24 -1.69 -5.59
N ALA A 21 -25.75 -0.56 -5.09
CA ALA A 21 -26.19 -0.02 -3.82
C ALA A 21 -27.69 0.30 -3.89
N ASP A 22 -28.46 -0.14 -2.89
CA ASP A 22 -29.90 0.10 -2.78
C ASP A 22 -30.12 1.21 -1.74
N ASP A 23 -30.41 2.43 -2.19
CA ASP A 23 -30.62 3.62 -1.35
C ASP A 23 -32.03 3.64 -0.70
N ASN A 24 -32.43 2.54 -0.06
CA ASN A 24 -33.71 2.44 0.63
C ASN A 24 -33.63 3.00 2.06
N HIS A 25 -33.57 4.33 2.19
CA HIS A 25 -33.81 5.01 3.47
C HIS A 25 -35.32 5.08 3.75
N ALA A 26 -35.79 4.24 4.66
CA ALA A 26 -37.16 4.23 5.13
C ALA A 26 -37.57 5.60 5.72
N THR A 27 -38.61 6.20 5.12
CA THR A 27 -39.25 7.45 5.54
C THR A 27 -39.95 7.27 6.90
N MET A 28 -39.42 7.91 7.94
CA MET A 28 -40.14 8.11 9.21
C MET A 28 -40.97 9.39 9.11
N MET A 29 -42.29 9.24 9.14
CA MET A 29 -43.27 10.34 9.15
C MET A 29 -43.07 11.23 10.38
N HIS A 30 -42.79 12.53 10.17
CA HIS A 30 -42.96 13.53 11.23
C HIS A 30 -43.86 14.67 10.77
N HIS A 31 -44.63 15.17 11.73
CA HIS A 31 -45.82 15.99 11.59
C HIS A 31 -45.55 17.35 10.91
N GLN A 32 -46.54 17.77 10.13
CA GLN A 32 -46.58 18.96 9.30
C GLN A 32 -46.64 20.25 10.13
N HIS A 33 -45.71 21.18 9.89
CA HIS A 33 -45.94 22.62 10.02
C HIS A 33 -45.32 23.36 8.85
N SER A 34 -46.19 24.04 8.10
CA SER A 34 -45.92 24.84 6.92
C SER A 34 -45.37 26.21 7.29
N MET A 35 -44.20 26.56 6.74
CA MET A 35 -43.77 27.93 6.44
C MET A 35 -42.93 27.88 5.17
N GLU A 36 -43.32 28.71 4.20
CA GLU A 36 -42.79 28.81 2.84
C GLU A 36 -41.69 29.86 2.79
N MET A 37 -40.51 29.54 2.23
CA MET A 37 -39.43 30.51 1.94
C MET A 37 -38.70 30.13 0.64
N PRO A 38 -38.16 31.12 -0.12
CA PRO A 38 -37.81 31.01 -1.54
C PRO A 38 -36.39 30.45 -1.82
N GLU A 39 -36.16 30.16 -3.09
CA GLU A 39 -35.06 29.34 -3.68
C GLU A 39 -33.60 29.83 -3.51
N ALA A 40 -32.70 28.81 -3.56
CA ALA A 40 -31.30 28.73 -4.00
C ALA A 40 -30.15 28.99 -2.98
N PRO A 41 -28.96 28.35 -3.11
CA PRO A 41 -28.49 27.41 -4.14
C PRO A 41 -28.35 25.96 -3.63
N LEU A 42 -27.96 25.04 -4.52
CA LEU A 42 -27.59 23.66 -4.23
C LEU A 42 -26.44 23.63 -3.20
N SER A 43 -26.80 23.63 -1.92
CA SER A 43 -25.91 23.31 -0.82
C SER A 43 -25.46 21.87 -1.02
N GLU A 44 -24.15 21.67 -1.06
CA GLU A 44 -23.53 20.36 -0.91
C GLU A 44 -24.27 19.59 0.18
N SER A 45 -24.67 18.35 -0.13
CA SER A 45 -25.20 17.44 0.89
C SER A 45 -24.25 17.49 2.08
N PRO A 46 -24.73 17.79 3.30
CA PRO A 46 -23.89 17.60 4.46
C PRO A 46 -23.68 16.10 4.53
N LEU A 47 -22.51 15.64 4.08
CA LEU A 47 -21.95 14.40 4.60
C LEU A 47 -21.96 14.61 6.11
N SER A 48 -22.99 14.03 6.70
CA SER A 48 -23.20 13.83 8.12
C SER A 48 -21.85 13.86 8.82
N GLN A 49 -21.69 14.81 9.77
CA GLN A 49 -20.56 14.81 10.69
C GLN A 49 -20.62 13.50 11.49
N ALA A 50 -20.13 12.43 10.88
CA ALA A 50 -19.95 11.16 11.55
C ALA A 50 -19.05 11.46 12.75
N PRO A 51 -19.37 10.94 13.94
CA PRO A 51 -18.58 11.23 15.14
C PRO A 51 -17.17 10.62 15.10
N LEU A 52 -16.83 9.89 14.04
CA LEU A 52 -15.56 9.18 13.86
C LEU A 52 -14.76 9.82 12.73
N THR A 53 -13.49 10.10 13.00
CA THR A 53 -12.53 10.70 12.05
C THR A 53 -11.49 9.70 11.52
N GLU A 54 -11.39 8.52 12.13
CA GLU A 54 -10.39 7.51 11.80
C GLU A 54 -10.89 6.54 10.73
N ALA A 55 -10.01 6.14 9.81
CA ALA A 55 -10.32 5.18 8.76
C ALA A 55 -10.47 3.72 9.25
N GLY A 56 -9.98 3.42 10.47
CA GLY A 56 -9.95 2.07 11.05
C GLY A 56 -8.90 1.12 10.46
N ASN A 57 -8.21 1.54 9.38
CA ASN A 57 -7.11 0.82 8.76
C ASN A 57 -6.12 1.81 8.11
N ASP A 58 -4.82 1.68 8.40
CA ASP A 58 -3.79 2.63 7.96
C ASP A 58 -3.65 2.72 6.43
N ALA A 59 -3.74 1.59 5.72
CA ALA A 59 -3.67 1.59 4.26
C ALA A 59 -4.89 2.27 3.64
N PHE A 60 -6.09 2.00 4.17
CA PHE A 60 -7.30 2.68 3.72
C PHE A 60 -7.29 4.18 4.04
N GLY A 61 -6.79 4.56 5.22
CA GLY A 61 -6.59 5.96 5.60
C GLY A 61 -5.63 6.68 4.65
N THR A 62 -4.51 6.05 4.30
CA THR A 62 -3.54 6.58 3.33
C THR A 62 -4.19 6.81 1.96
N ILE A 63 -4.98 5.86 1.47
CA ILE A 63 -5.68 5.98 0.18
C ILE A 63 -6.73 7.10 0.24
N GLN A 64 -7.49 7.22 1.33
CA GLN A 64 -8.45 8.31 1.51
C GLN A 64 -7.77 9.69 1.52
N GLU A 65 -6.63 9.82 2.21
CA GLU A 65 -5.86 11.07 2.19
C GLU A 65 -5.44 11.42 0.77
N VAL A 66 -4.86 10.48 0.03
CA VAL A 66 -4.44 10.70 -1.36
C VAL A 66 -5.61 11.10 -2.25
N ILE A 67 -6.75 10.43 -2.16
CA ILE A 67 -7.96 10.78 -2.93
C ILE A 67 -8.44 12.19 -2.58
N ALA A 68 -8.45 12.56 -1.30
CA ALA A 68 -8.83 13.91 -0.87
C ALA A 68 -7.89 14.98 -1.45
N ARG A 69 -6.57 14.70 -1.46
CA ARG A 69 -5.57 15.59 -2.08
C ARG A 69 -5.76 15.72 -3.59
N LEU A 70 -5.99 14.60 -4.29
CA LEU A 70 -6.27 14.59 -5.74
C LEU A 70 -7.52 15.41 -6.07
N ASN A 71 -8.61 15.24 -5.32
CA ASN A 71 -9.84 16.04 -5.50
C ASN A 71 -9.63 17.53 -5.22
N SER A 72 -8.79 17.88 -4.24
CA SER A 72 -8.52 19.28 -3.89
C SER A 72 -7.61 20.01 -4.88
N ASN A 73 -6.93 19.28 -5.76
CA ASN A 73 -6.02 19.84 -6.75
C ASN A 73 -6.76 20.01 -8.10
N PRO A 74 -7.04 21.25 -8.54
CA PRO A 74 -7.75 21.50 -9.80
C PRO A 74 -6.97 21.03 -11.04
N ASP A 75 -5.66 20.84 -10.92
CA ASP A 75 -4.78 20.42 -12.01
C ASP A 75 -4.60 18.89 -12.06
N THR A 76 -5.34 18.12 -11.26
CA THR A 76 -5.28 16.65 -11.28
C THR A 76 -5.69 16.09 -12.64
N ASP A 77 -4.73 15.45 -13.32
CA ASP A 77 -4.98 14.69 -14.54
C ASP A 77 -5.52 13.29 -14.18
N TRP A 78 -6.84 13.20 -14.05
CA TRP A 78 -7.54 11.95 -13.70
C TRP A 78 -7.31 10.81 -14.70
N SER A 79 -6.83 11.09 -15.92
CA SER A 79 -6.48 10.05 -16.88
C SER A 79 -5.18 9.31 -16.54
N LYS A 80 -4.37 9.86 -15.62
CA LYS A 80 -3.09 9.28 -15.17
C LYS A 80 -3.15 8.69 -13.76
N VAL A 81 -4.17 9.05 -12.97
CA VAL A 81 -4.30 8.59 -11.59
C VAL A 81 -4.33 7.06 -11.55
N ASP A 82 -3.50 6.47 -10.68
CA ASP A 82 -3.39 5.03 -10.48
C ASP A 82 -3.41 4.68 -8.98
N ILE A 83 -4.61 4.62 -8.42
CA ILE A 83 -4.82 4.23 -7.02
C ILE A 83 -4.50 2.75 -6.80
N GLU A 84 -4.59 1.92 -7.84
CA GLU A 84 -4.27 0.50 -7.72
C GLU A 84 -2.77 0.30 -7.55
N ALA A 85 -1.93 1.06 -8.26
CA ALA A 85 -0.48 1.07 -8.04
C ALA A 85 -0.13 1.46 -6.60
N LEU A 86 -0.78 2.48 -6.03
CA LEU A 86 -0.61 2.84 -4.63
C LEU A 86 -1.05 1.69 -3.69
N ARG A 87 -2.21 1.07 -3.95
CA ARG A 87 -2.71 -0.04 -3.15
C ARG A 87 -1.75 -1.22 -3.17
N GLU A 88 -1.24 -1.60 -4.34
CA GLU A 88 -0.24 -2.66 -4.48
C GLU A 88 1.04 -2.35 -3.70
N HIS A 89 1.51 -1.09 -3.75
CA HIS A 89 2.66 -0.64 -2.97
C HIS A 89 2.43 -0.77 -1.46
N LEU A 90 1.26 -0.35 -0.96
CA LEU A 90 0.92 -0.48 0.47
C LEU A 90 0.87 -1.94 0.90
N VAL A 91 0.41 -2.85 0.03
CA VAL A 91 0.46 -4.28 0.34
C VAL A 91 1.90 -4.81 0.33
N ASP A 92 2.77 -4.35 -0.57
CA ASP A 92 4.20 -4.69 -0.53
C ASP A 92 4.86 -4.21 0.77
N MET A 93 4.51 -3.02 1.25
CA MET A 93 4.95 -2.50 2.54
C MET A 93 4.48 -3.37 3.70
N ASN A 94 3.21 -3.80 3.67
CA ASN A 94 2.67 -4.70 4.67
C ASN A 94 3.39 -6.06 4.63
N ASP A 95 3.64 -6.61 3.44
CA ASP A 95 4.31 -7.89 3.25
C ASP A 95 5.76 -7.85 3.75
N MET A 96 6.55 -6.82 3.43
CA MET A 96 7.93 -6.70 3.92
C MET A 96 8.01 -6.50 5.44
N THR A 97 6.93 -6.03 6.06
CA THR A 97 6.83 -5.73 7.49
C THR A 97 6.37 -6.93 8.30
N LEU A 98 5.29 -7.59 7.86
CA LEU A 98 4.60 -8.61 8.65
C LEU A 98 4.83 -10.05 8.14
N ASN A 99 5.13 -10.22 6.85
CA ASN A 99 5.24 -11.54 6.20
C ASN A 99 6.70 -11.91 5.89
N VAL A 100 7.58 -11.60 6.83
CA VAL A 100 9.02 -11.88 6.75
C VAL A 100 9.52 -12.48 8.05
N GLU A 101 10.21 -13.61 7.95
CA GLU A 101 10.95 -14.20 9.05
C GLU A 101 12.38 -13.63 9.09
N VAL A 102 12.77 -13.03 10.22
CA VAL A 102 14.15 -12.58 10.45
C VAL A 102 14.95 -13.75 11.02
N ILE A 103 15.71 -14.43 10.17
CA ILE A 103 16.49 -15.63 10.51
C ILE A 103 17.65 -15.29 11.45
N SER A 104 18.38 -14.20 11.18
CA SER A 104 19.49 -13.78 12.03
C SER A 104 19.82 -12.31 11.83
N GLN A 105 20.37 -11.70 12.88
CA GLN A 105 20.90 -10.34 12.87
C GLN A 105 22.22 -10.33 13.64
N LYS A 106 23.31 -9.94 12.98
CA LYS A 106 24.66 -9.99 13.54
C LYS A 106 25.36 -8.65 13.34
N ALA A 107 26.01 -8.17 14.39
CA ALA A 107 26.88 -7.00 14.28
C ALA A 107 28.06 -7.31 13.34
N VAL A 108 28.37 -6.36 12.47
CA VAL A 108 29.60 -6.33 11.64
C VAL A 108 30.38 -5.05 11.94
N GLN A 109 31.62 -4.94 11.46
CA GLN A 109 32.58 -3.90 11.85
C GLN A 109 32.02 -2.46 11.79
N GLN A 110 31.11 -2.18 10.86
CA GLN A 110 30.53 -0.85 10.65
C GLN A 110 29.00 -0.83 10.58
N GLY A 111 28.33 -1.86 11.10
CA GLY A 111 26.87 -1.90 11.10
C GLY A 111 26.30 -3.28 11.41
N LEU A 112 25.36 -3.71 10.56
CA LEU A 112 24.54 -4.90 10.76
C LEU A 112 24.50 -5.76 9.48
N MET A 113 24.57 -7.08 9.66
CA MET A 113 24.14 -8.05 8.68
C MET A 113 22.86 -8.74 9.16
N ALA A 114 21.81 -8.74 8.34
CA ALA A 114 20.56 -9.45 8.59
C ALA A 114 20.35 -10.52 7.52
N ILE A 115 19.78 -11.65 7.90
CA ILE A 115 19.27 -12.67 6.97
C ILE A 115 17.77 -12.78 7.18
N VAL A 116 17.00 -12.62 6.12
CA VAL A 116 15.54 -12.67 6.15
C VAL A 116 14.99 -13.65 5.11
N LYS A 117 13.78 -14.13 5.36
CA LYS A 117 13.07 -15.07 4.49
C LYS A 117 11.59 -14.65 4.38
N PRO A 118 11.02 -14.54 3.16
CA PRO A 118 9.59 -14.34 3.00
C PRO A 118 8.81 -15.56 3.51
N THR A 119 7.65 -15.33 4.13
CA THR A 119 6.80 -16.41 4.67
C THR A 119 5.71 -16.86 3.69
N THR A 120 5.50 -16.12 2.60
CA THR A 120 4.47 -16.39 1.58
C THR A 120 5.03 -16.18 0.17
N ALA A 121 4.39 -16.76 -0.85
CA ALA A 121 4.77 -16.51 -2.25
C ALA A 121 4.61 -15.02 -2.63
N ARG A 122 3.60 -14.36 -2.07
CA ARG A 122 3.36 -12.93 -2.29
C ARG A 122 4.47 -12.08 -1.69
N SER A 123 4.82 -12.31 -0.41
CA SER A 123 5.92 -11.60 0.24
C SER A 123 7.25 -11.87 -0.45
N ALA A 124 7.47 -13.05 -1.03
CA ALA A 124 8.65 -13.31 -1.84
C ALA A 124 8.74 -12.37 -3.05
N ALA A 125 7.63 -12.16 -3.77
CA ALA A 125 7.56 -11.20 -4.88
C ALA A 125 7.69 -9.74 -4.41
N ALA A 126 7.09 -9.40 -3.27
CA ALA A 126 7.22 -8.07 -2.68
C ALA A 126 8.68 -7.76 -2.31
N LEU A 127 9.39 -8.69 -1.68
CA LEU A 127 10.80 -8.52 -1.29
C LEU A 127 11.73 -8.31 -2.49
N GLU A 128 11.47 -8.94 -3.64
CA GLU A 128 12.23 -8.66 -4.88
C GLU A 128 12.10 -7.18 -5.27
N ARG A 129 10.88 -6.65 -5.32
CA ARG A 129 10.63 -5.25 -5.69
C ARG A 129 11.21 -4.30 -4.65
N VAL A 130 10.91 -4.53 -3.38
CA VAL A 130 11.35 -3.71 -2.25
C VAL A 130 12.89 -3.63 -2.21
N PHE A 131 13.59 -4.76 -2.24
CA PHE A 131 15.04 -4.79 -2.12
C PHE A 131 15.78 -4.33 -3.37
N SER A 132 15.12 -4.26 -4.53
CA SER A 132 15.70 -3.63 -5.73
C SER A 132 15.85 -2.12 -5.60
N ALA A 133 14.97 -1.46 -4.82
CA ALA A 133 14.90 -0.01 -4.73
C ALA A 133 15.45 0.55 -3.40
N HIS A 134 15.21 -0.13 -2.28
CA HIS A 134 15.51 0.40 -0.95
C HIS A 134 16.99 0.75 -0.69
N PRO A 135 18.00 0.00 -1.20
CA PRO A 135 19.39 0.38 -1.01
C PRO A 135 19.70 1.81 -1.44
N ALA A 136 19.21 2.21 -2.62
CA ALA A 136 19.43 3.56 -3.13
C ALA A 136 18.65 4.61 -2.33
N GLN A 137 17.44 4.28 -1.87
CA GLN A 137 16.62 5.19 -1.06
C GLN A 137 17.21 5.41 0.33
N LEU A 138 17.63 4.34 1.01
CA LEU A 138 18.31 4.44 2.30
C LEU A 138 19.57 5.29 2.19
N LYS A 139 20.39 5.05 1.14
CA LYS A 139 21.59 5.84 0.89
C LYS A 139 21.29 7.33 0.75
N ARG A 140 20.24 7.70 0.01
CA ARG A 140 19.82 9.11 -0.13
C ARG A 140 19.34 9.71 1.19
N ALA A 141 18.58 8.95 1.98
CA ALA A 141 17.97 9.45 3.21
C ALA A 141 18.96 9.57 4.38
N THR A 142 19.94 8.67 4.47
CA THR A 142 20.80 8.54 5.65
C THR A 142 22.29 8.56 5.35
N GLY A 143 22.69 8.36 4.09
CA GLY A 143 24.09 8.15 3.72
C GLY A 143 24.60 6.73 4.01
N TRP A 144 23.78 5.83 4.58
CA TRP A 144 24.18 4.45 4.86
C TRP A 144 24.20 3.59 3.59
N ASP A 145 25.18 2.70 3.49
CA ASP A 145 25.29 1.76 2.40
C ASP A 145 24.58 0.46 2.78
N MET A 146 23.60 0.05 1.97
CA MET A 146 22.96 -1.25 2.07
C MET A 146 23.28 -2.08 0.84
N GLN A 147 23.64 -3.33 1.04
CA GLN A 147 23.77 -4.33 -0.01
C GLN A 147 22.81 -5.47 0.26
N VAL A 148 22.13 -5.94 -0.78
CA VAL A 148 21.21 -7.09 -0.68
C VAL A 148 21.67 -8.17 -1.63
N VAL A 149 21.82 -9.39 -1.12
CA VAL A 149 22.16 -10.58 -1.90
C VAL A 149 21.09 -11.64 -1.66
N LYS A 150 20.47 -12.12 -2.74
CA LYS A 150 19.54 -13.24 -2.68
C LYS A 150 20.30 -14.57 -2.73
N THR A 151 20.02 -15.46 -1.79
CA THR A 151 20.60 -16.81 -1.70
C THR A 151 19.47 -17.82 -1.50
N GLY A 152 19.05 -18.47 -2.59
CA GLY A 152 17.90 -19.38 -2.56
C GLY A 152 16.60 -18.64 -2.20
N ASP A 153 15.95 -19.05 -1.13
CA ASP A 153 14.71 -18.44 -0.60
C ASP A 153 14.98 -17.37 0.46
N ARG A 154 16.23 -16.90 0.61
CA ARG A 154 16.63 -15.92 1.63
C ARG A 154 17.29 -14.70 1.02
N TYR A 155 17.24 -13.61 1.75
CA TYR A 155 17.98 -12.39 1.45
C TYR A 155 18.96 -12.10 2.58
N MET A 156 20.19 -11.79 2.22
CA MET A 156 21.21 -11.27 3.12
C MET A 156 21.35 -9.76 2.88
N LEU A 157 21.07 -8.97 3.91
CA LEU A 157 21.17 -7.53 3.90
C LEU A 157 22.37 -7.12 4.76
N THR A 158 23.33 -6.40 4.17
CA THR A 158 24.45 -5.82 4.90
C THR A 158 24.33 -4.32 4.84
N THR A 159 24.14 -3.68 6.00
CA THR A 159 24.03 -2.22 6.11
C THR A 159 25.17 -1.65 6.94
N THR A 160 25.87 -0.66 6.41
CA THR A 160 27.07 -0.07 7.01
C THR A 160 27.07 1.46 6.90
N THR A 161 27.85 2.09 7.77
CA THR A 161 28.09 3.54 7.74
C THR A 161 29.57 3.85 7.95
N ALA A 162 30.04 4.94 7.34
CA ALA A 162 31.37 5.50 7.62
C ALA A 162 31.40 6.29 8.94
N ASN A 163 30.24 6.66 9.51
CA ASN A 163 30.14 7.42 10.75
C ASN A 163 30.10 6.48 11.98
N PRO A 164 31.16 6.41 12.81
CA PRO A 164 31.19 5.50 13.96
C PRO A 164 30.06 5.75 14.98
N GLY A 165 29.56 6.99 15.07
CA GLY A 165 28.48 7.36 15.99
C GLY A 165 27.11 6.76 15.63
N GLU A 166 26.94 6.29 14.39
CA GLU A 166 25.67 5.73 13.91
C GLU A 166 25.64 4.20 13.85
N VAL A 167 26.77 3.54 14.08
CA VAL A 167 26.89 2.08 14.01
C VAL A 167 25.89 1.40 14.96
N ASN A 168 25.76 1.90 16.18
CA ASN A 168 24.81 1.34 17.15
C ASN A 168 23.35 1.66 16.79
N LYS A 169 23.09 2.77 16.08
CA LYS A 169 21.76 3.09 15.55
C LYS A 169 21.34 2.08 14.48
N ILE A 170 22.22 1.79 13.51
CA ILE A 170 21.99 0.75 12.48
C ILE A 170 21.68 -0.61 13.11
N ARG A 171 22.48 -1.00 14.11
CA ARG A 171 22.27 -2.28 14.82
C ARG A 171 20.97 -2.32 15.61
N GLY A 172 20.62 -1.22 16.28
CA GLY A 172 19.39 -1.10 17.06
C GLY A 172 18.12 -1.07 16.20
N LEU A 173 18.18 -0.50 15.00
CA LEU A 173 17.07 -0.49 14.05
C LEU A 173 16.72 -1.89 13.54
N GLY A 174 17.75 -2.75 13.35
CA GLY A 174 17.53 -4.08 12.81
C GLY A 174 16.95 -4.07 11.39
N TYR A 175 16.46 -5.21 10.91
CA TYR A 175 15.88 -5.35 9.58
C TYR A 175 14.76 -4.32 9.34
N ILE A 176 13.67 -4.39 10.11
CA ILE A 176 12.49 -3.57 9.80
C ILE A 176 12.72 -2.08 10.05
N GLY A 177 13.50 -1.71 11.07
CA GLY A 177 13.83 -0.31 11.31
C GLY A 177 14.71 0.28 10.20
N LEU A 178 15.61 -0.51 9.60
CA LEU A 178 16.38 -0.08 8.44
C LEU A 178 15.51 0.08 7.19
N MET A 179 14.56 -0.83 6.98
CA MET A 179 13.61 -0.74 5.86
C MET A 179 12.65 0.45 6.00
N ALA A 180 12.24 0.78 7.24
CA ALA A 180 11.39 1.92 7.55
C ALA A 180 12.16 3.25 7.75
N SER A 181 13.47 3.28 7.49
CA SER A 181 14.28 4.49 7.69
C SER A 181 14.16 5.46 6.51
N GLY A 182 13.79 6.70 6.82
CA GLY A 182 13.70 7.83 5.87
C GLY A 182 12.27 8.31 5.65
N SER A 183 12.11 9.55 5.21
CA SER A 183 10.80 10.20 5.00
C SER A 183 10.34 10.19 3.54
N HIS A 184 10.71 9.16 2.78
CA HIS A 184 10.48 9.12 1.33
C HIS A 184 9.15 8.48 0.93
N HIS A 185 8.47 7.78 1.85
CA HIS A 185 7.24 7.05 1.53
C HIS A 185 6.08 7.99 1.16
N GLN A 186 5.94 9.15 1.80
CA GLN A 186 4.87 10.10 1.46
C GLN A 186 4.97 10.60 0.01
N GLN A 187 6.16 11.04 -0.39
CA GLN A 187 6.42 11.46 -1.78
C GLN A 187 6.24 10.28 -2.75
N HIS A 188 6.70 9.10 -2.35
CA HIS A 188 6.56 7.89 -3.14
C HIS A 188 5.09 7.49 -3.37
N HIS A 189 4.27 7.54 -2.31
CA HIS A 189 2.84 7.27 -2.36
C HIS A 189 2.14 8.25 -3.31
N TRP A 190 2.49 9.54 -3.21
CA TRP A 190 1.96 10.56 -4.10
C TRP A 190 2.28 10.28 -5.56
N SER A 191 3.55 10.01 -5.89
CA SER A 191 3.95 9.71 -7.28
C SER A 191 3.26 8.46 -7.85
N MET A 192 3.10 7.40 -7.05
CA MET A 192 2.38 6.21 -7.48
C MET A 192 0.91 6.53 -7.80
N ALA A 193 0.26 7.30 -6.91
CA ALA A 193 -1.14 7.66 -7.09
C ALA A 193 -1.39 8.59 -8.28
N THR A 194 -0.44 9.44 -8.64
CA THR A 194 -0.54 10.36 -9.79
C THR A 194 -0.09 9.73 -11.12
N GLY A 195 0.28 8.45 -11.12
CA GLY A 195 0.76 7.73 -12.31
C GLY A 195 2.17 8.10 -12.73
N GLU A 196 2.92 8.79 -11.88
CA GLU A 196 4.34 9.06 -12.10
C GLU A 196 5.15 7.82 -11.70
N ASN A 197 6.21 7.50 -12.46
CA ASN A 197 7.12 6.45 -12.06
C ASN A 197 8.09 7.02 -10.98
N PRO A 198 7.98 6.61 -9.71
CA PRO A 198 8.84 7.10 -8.62
C PRO A 198 10.33 6.75 -8.81
N HIS A 199 10.63 5.86 -9.75
CA HIS A 199 11.96 5.32 -10.02
C HIS A 199 12.50 5.74 -11.40
N ALA A 200 11.78 6.54 -12.19
CA ALA A 200 12.19 6.92 -13.55
C ALA A 200 13.47 7.79 -13.61
N GLY A 201 13.91 8.40 -12.51
CA GLY A 201 15.13 9.19 -12.45
C GLY A 201 16.44 8.40 -12.28
N HIS A 202 16.41 7.06 -12.38
CA HIS A 202 17.52 6.19 -11.95
C HIS A 202 17.91 5.07 -12.94
N GLN A 203 17.75 5.29 -14.25
CA GLN A 203 18.44 4.48 -15.26
C GLN A 203 19.79 5.10 -15.64
#